data_AF-X1Q9B1-F1
#
_entry.id   AF-X1Q9B1-F1
#
_cell.length_a   1.000
_cell.length_b   1.000
_cell.length_c   1.000
_cell.angle_alpha   90.00
_cell.angle_beta   90.00
_cell.angle_gamma   90.00
#
_symmetry.space_group_name_H-M   'P 1'
#
loop_
_entity.id
_entity.type
_entity.pdbx_description
1 polymer ?
#
loop_
_entity_poly.entity_id
_entity_poly.type
_entity_poly.pdbx_seq_one_letter_code
_entity_poly.pdbx_strand_id
1 'polypeptide(L)'
;LEIGKRGGIKVDRTLKTSNPNIYAVSDAIEVIDYINGNPTLIPLAGPANKQGRIAANNICGIPEKYEGTQGTSILKVFDMTVAATGNNEKLLKRLNIPYEKSFTHSS
;
A
#
# COMPACT_ATOMS: atom_id res chain seq x y z
N LEU A 1 18.97 9.33 -2.17
CA LEU A 1 17.64 8.83 -2.59
C LEU A 1 16.61 9.82 -2.07
N GLU A 2 15.56 10.12 -2.83
CA GLU A 2 14.46 10.98 -2.35
C GLU A 2 13.61 10.23 -1.30
N ILE A 3 13.30 10.90 -0.20
CA ILE A 3 12.44 10.40 0.88
C ILE A 3 11.12 11.13 0.80
N GLY A 4 10.02 10.39 0.87
CA GLY A 4 8.68 10.97 0.83
C GLY A 4 8.25 11.57 2.17
N LYS A 5 7.04 12.14 2.19
CA LYS A 5 6.50 12.90 3.34
C LYS A 5 6.06 12.01 4.52
N ARG A 6 6.06 10.69 4.34
CA ARG A 6 5.78 9.67 5.36
C ARG A 6 7.07 9.01 5.86
N GLY A 7 8.22 9.34 5.29
CA GLY A 7 9.53 8.86 5.72
C GLY A 7 10.01 7.60 4.99
N GLY A 8 9.24 7.06 4.04
CA GLY A 8 9.69 5.96 3.18
C GLY A 8 10.45 6.47 1.96
N ILE A 9 11.21 5.59 1.32
CA ILE A 9 11.87 5.88 0.05
C ILE A 9 10.79 6.13 -1.00
N LYS A 10 10.87 7.28 -1.68
CA LYS A 10 9.94 7.61 -2.75
C LYS A 10 10.32 6.82 -4.01
N VAL A 11 9.32 6.15 -4.59
CA VAL A 11 9.46 5.40 -5.83
C VAL A 11 8.40 5.79 -6.85
N ASP A 12 8.68 5.57 -8.12
CA ASP A 12 7.66 5.65 -9.17
C ASP A 12 6.81 4.36 -9.25
N ARG A 13 5.86 4.30 -10.20
CA ARG A 13 5.00 3.13 -10.40
C ARG A 13 5.75 1.88 -10.88
N THR A 14 7.00 2.01 -11.33
CA THR A 14 7.87 0.89 -11.71
C THR A 14 8.79 0.44 -10.57
N LEU A 15 8.63 1.05 -9.38
CA LEU A 15 9.42 0.80 -8.17
C LEU A 15 10.87 1.33 -8.25
N LYS A 16 11.15 2.21 -9.22
CA LYS A 16 12.44 2.91 -9.30
C LYS A 16 12.48 4.07 -8.34
N THR A 17 13.63 4.26 -7.70
CA THR A 17 13.91 5.43 -6.87
C THR A 17 14.30 6.64 -7.72
N SER A 18 14.63 7.76 -7.06
CA SER A 18 15.24 8.93 -7.72
C SER A 18 16.57 8.63 -8.44
N ASN A 19 17.25 7.52 -8.10
CA ASN A 19 18.42 7.04 -8.84
C ASN A 19 17.96 5.95 -9.82
N PRO A 20 18.19 6.09 -11.14
CA PRO A 20 17.67 5.18 -12.16
C PRO A 20 18.23 3.75 -12.08
N ASN A 21 19.34 3.55 -11.37
CA ASN A 21 19.99 2.26 -11.17
C ASN A 21 19.57 1.56 -9.86
N ILE A 22 18.69 2.18 -9.08
CA ILE A 22 18.28 1.70 -7.76
C ILE A 22 16.77 1.54 -7.71
N TYR A 23 16.32 0.33 -7.42
CA TYR A 23 14.94 0.00 -7.07
C TYR A 23 14.80 -0.10 -5.56
N ALA A 24 13.60 0.19 -5.05
CA ALA A 24 13.26 -0.04 -3.66
C ALA A 24 11.85 -0.66 -3.57
N VAL A 25 11.65 -1.53 -2.60
CA VAL A 25 10.39 -2.29 -2.41
C VAL A 25 10.11 -2.49 -0.92
N SER A 26 8.95 -3.06 -0.62
CA SER A 26 8.54 -3.48 0.73
C SER A 26 8.39 -2.30 1.70
N ASP A 27 8.49 -2.58 2.99
CA ASP A 27 8.25 -1.66 4.11
C ASP A 27 9.18 -0.42 4.10
N ALA A 28 10.22 -0.42 3.25
CA ALA A 28 11.12 0.71 3.07
C ALA A 28 10.55 1.82 2.16
N ILE A 29 9.54 1.55 1.34
CA ILE A 29 9.01 2.53 0.37
C ILE A 29 7.68 3.15 0.81
N GLU A 30 7.41 4.36 0.32
CA GLU A 30 6.05 4.86 0.27
C GLU A 30 5.30 4.23 -0.91
N VAL A 31 4.09 3.73 -0.63
CA VAL A 31 3.16 3.23 -1.64
C VAL A 31 2.03 4.23 -1.83
N ILE A 32 1.31 4.09 -2.94
CA ILE A 32 0.07 4.84 -3.17
C ILE A 32 -1.09 4.06 -2.57
N ASP A 33 -1.88 4.72 -1.72
CA ASP A 33 -3.17 4.20 -1.28
C ASP A 33 -4.10 4.10 -2.49
N TYR A 34 -4.60 2.89 -2.77
CA TYR A 34 -5.41 2.64 -3.96
C TYR A 34 -6.74 3.42 -3.98
N ILE A 35 -7.29 3.76 -2.82
CA ILE A 35 -8.60 4.40 -2.69
C ILE A 35 -8.47 5.92 -2.78
N ASN A 36 -7.57 6.51 -1.99
CA ASN A 36 -7.46 7.96 -1.88
C ASN A 36 -6.31 8.58 -2.69
N GLY A 37 -5.41 7.76 -3.26
CA GLY A 37 -4.32 8.21 -4.12
C GLY A 37 -3.15 8.90 -3.40
N ASN A 38 -3.19 9.03 -2.07
CA ASN A 38 -2.11 9.66 -1.33
C ASN A 38 -0.96 8.68 -1.05
N PRO A 39 0.29 9.18 -0.96
CA PRO A 39 1.40 8.41 -0.44
C PRO A 39 1.17 7.97 1.01
N THR A 40 1.44 6.70 1.29
CA THR A 40 1.22 6.06 2.59
C THR A 40 2.26 4.97 2.85
N LEU A 41 2.29 4.47 4.10
CA LEU A 41 3.09 3.31 4.51
C LEU A 41 2.14 2.19 4.91
N ILE A 42 2.22 1.05 4.21
CA ILE A 42 1.39 -0.13 4.46
C ILE A 42 2.36 -1.34 4.52
N PRO A 43 2.94 -1.63 5.69
CA PRO A 43 3.91 -2.70 5.84
C PRO A 43 3.19 -4.06 5.89
N LEU A 44 3.17 -4.76 4.76
CA LEU A 44 2.47 -6.05 4.60
C LEU A 44 3.25 -6.96 3.65
N ALA A 45 3.39 -8.24 4.04
CA ALA A 45 4.15 -9.23 3.29
C ALA A 45 3.61 -9.53 1.87
N GLY A 46 2.29 -9.49 1.69
CA GLY A 46 1.65 -9.71 0.38
C GLY A 46 2.09 -8.66 -0.66
N PRO A 47 1.85 -7.36 -0.41
CA PRO A 47 2.42 -6.26 -1.19
C PRO A 47 3.93 -6.37 -1.41
N ALA A 48 4.72 -6.66 -0.38
CA ALA A 48 6.17 -6.78 -0.48
C ALA A 48 6.62 -7.83 -1.50
N ASN A 49 6.04 -9.04 -1.46
CA ASN A 49 6.35 -10.10 -2.43
C ASN A 49 5.99 -9.70 -3.87
N LYS A 50 4.82 -9.08 -4.06
CA LYS A 50 4.38 -8.61 -5.38
C LYS A 50 5.32 -7.51 -5.92
N GLN A 51 5.72 -6.57 -5.07
CA GLN A 51 6.64 -5.50 -5.43
C GLN A 51 8.02 -6.06 -5.81
N GLY A 52 8.55 -7.04 -5.05
CA GLY A 52 9.81 -7.70 -5.39
C GLY A 52 9.78 -8.33 -6.79
N ARG A 53 8.71 -9.04 -7.13
CA ARG A 53 8.50 -9.61 -8.47
C ARG A 53 8.46 -8.54 -9.57
N ILE A 54 7.70 -7.46 -9.34
CA ILE A 54 7.59 -6.34 -10.28
C ILE A 54 8.95 -5.68 -10.51
N ALA A 55 9.71 -5.43 -9.44
CA ALA A 55 11.04 -4.84 -9.55
C ALA A 55 11.98 -5.75 -10.35
N ALA A 56 11.95 -7.06 -10.11
CA ALA A 56 12.72 -8.02 -10.90
C ALA A 56 12.33 -8.02 -12.39
N ASN A 57 11.03 -7.99 -12.69
CA ASN A 57 10.53 -7.88 -14.07
C ASN A 57 11.06 -6.61 -14.75
N ASN A 58 10.96 -5.46 -14.08
CA ASN A 58 11.45 -4.18 -14.60
C ASN A 58 12.98 -4.15 -14.78
N ILE A 59 13.74 -4.81 -13.89
CA ILE A 59 15.20 -5.00 -14.05
C ILE A 59 15.50 -5.85 -15.29
N CYS A 60 14.73 -6.89 -15.55
CA CYS A 60 14.86 -7.77 -16.71
C CYS A 60 14.25 -7.22 -18.01
N GLY A 61 13.81 -5.96 -18.03
CA GLY A 61 13.23 -5.33 -19.22
C GLY A 61 11.79 -5.76 -19.53
N ILE A 62 11.08 -6.39 -18.58
CA ILE A 62 9.65 -6.73 -18.66
C ILE A 62 8.86 -5.62 -17.94
N PRO A 63 8.20 -4.70 -18.67
CA PRO A 63 7.56 -3.54 -18.04
C PRO A 63 6.33 -3.96 -17.21
N GLU A 64 6.37 -3.73 -15.91
CA GLU A 64 5.24 -3.96 -14.99
C GLU A 64 5.10 -2.78 -14.02
N LYS A 65 3.85 -2.45 -13.67
CA LYS A 65 3.52 -1.34 -12.76
C LYS A 65 2.91 -1.84 -11.46
N TYR A 66 3.21 -1.14 -10.37
CA TYR A 66 2.53 -1.30 -9.10
C TYR A 66 1.37 -0.31 -9.00
N GLU A 67 0.14 -0.83 -8.95
CA GLU A 67 -1.09 -0.02 -8.95
C GLU A 67 -1.47 0.52 -7.55
N GLY A 68 -0.65 0.29 -6.54
CA GLY A 68 -0.91 0.69 -5.16
C GLY A 68 -1.46 -0.43 -4.29
N THR A 69 -1.87 -0.06 -3.08
CA THR A 69 -2.25 -1.00 -2.01
C THR A 69 -3.54 -0.55 -1.33
N GLN A 70 -4.43 -1.49 -1.02
CA GLN A 70 -5.67 -1.20 -0.28
C GLN A 70 -5.55 -1.38 1.25
N GLY A 71 -4.42 -1.91 1.75
CA GLY A 71 -4.26 -2.19 3.18
C GLY A 71 -5.06 -3.38 3.70
N THR A 72 -5.39 -4.35 2.82
CA THR A 72 -6.08 -5.58 3.21
C THR A 72 -5.29 -6.34 4.26
N SER A 73 -5.91 -6.57 5.42
CA SER A 73 -5.29 -7.23 6.56
C SER A 73 -6.32 -8.08 7.31
N ILE A 74 -5.83 -9.12 7.98
CA ILE A 74 -6.63 -10.05 8.78
C ILE A 74 -5.84 -10.45 10.02
N LEU A 75 -6.53 -10.55 11.15
CA LEU A 75 -5.98 -10.90 12.45
C LEU A 75 -6.93 -11.84 13.18
N LYS A 76 -6.38 -12.89 13.81
CA LYS A 76 -7.09 -13.72 14.78
C LYS A 76 -6.89 -13.16 16.19
N VAL A 77 -7.98 -12.94 16.91
CA VAL A 77 -7.99 -12.45 18.29
C VAL A 77 -8.83 -13.42 19.12
N PHE A 78 -8.16 -14.35 19.82
CA PHE A 78 -8.82 -15.51 20.45
C PHE A 78 -9.70 -16.28 19.44
N ASP A 79 -11.00 -16.35 19.68
CA ASP A 79 -11.98 -17.01 18.81
C ASP A 79 -12.57 -16.07 17.74
N MET A 80 -12.18 -14.79 17.75
CA MET A 80 -12.65 -13.80 16.80
C MET A 80 -11.69 -13.67 15.61
N THR A 81 -12.24 -13.54 14.41
CA THR A 81 -11.51 -13.12 13.21
C THR A 81 -11.86 -11.68 12.89
N VAL A 82 -10.86 -10.82 12.80
CA VAL A 82 -11.01 -9.41 12.43
C VAL A 82 -10.30 -9.19 11.11
N ALA A 83 -11.01 -8.65 10.11
CA ALA A 83 -10.44 -8.31 8.82
C ALA A 83 -10.83 -6.88 8.42
N ALA A 84 -9.96 -6.23 7.67
CA ALA A 84 -10.20 -4.90 7.12
C ALA A 84 -9.58 -4.78 5.73
N THR A 85 -10.19 -3.97 4.87
CA THR A 85 -9.63 -3.57 3.58
C THR A 85 -10.09 -2.16 3.24
N GLY A 86 -9.25 -1.38 2.56
CA GLY A 86 -9.54 -0.01 2.18
C GLY A 86 -9.42 0.99 3.33
N ASN A 87 -10.06 2.14 3.16
CA ASN A 87 -9.96 3.27 4.08
C ASN A 87 -11.08 3.20 5.14
N ASN A 88 -10.71 3.27 6.42
CA ASN A 88 -11.68 3.30 7.51
C ASN A 88 -12.26 4.71 7.75
N GLU A 89 -13.35 4.77 8.52
CA GLU A 89 -14.06 6.01 8.88
C GLU A 89 -13.12 7.10 9.44
N LYS A 90 -12.16 6.73 10.29
CA LYS A 90 -11.22 7.68 10.90
C LYS A 90 -10.33 8.35 9.84
N LEU A 91 -9.86 7.59 8.85
CA LEU A 91 -9.05 8.09 7.75
C LEU A 91 -9.88 8.98 6.82
N LEU A 92 -11.08 8.54 6.44
CA LEU A 92 -11.96 9.31 5.55
C LEU A 92 -12.34 10.67 6.16
N LYS A 93 -12.67 10.70 7.47
CA LYS A 93 -12.88 11.95 8.22
C LYS A 93 -11.66 12.87 8.16
N ARG A 94 -10.45 12.33 8.41
CA ARG A 94 -9.21 13.13 8.39
C ARG A 94 -8.95 13.76 7.02
N LEU A 95 -9.32 13.05 5.95
CA LEU A 95 -9.13 13.51 4.57
C LEU A 95 -10.30 14.34 4.05
N ASN A 96 -11.34 14.58 4.86
CA ASN A 96 -12.59 15.24 4.45
C ASN A 96 -13.23 14.59 3.22
N ILE A 97 -13.19 13.26 3.14
CA ILE A 97 -13.83 12.49 2.06
C ILE A 97 -15.25 12.13 2.52
N PRO A 98 -16.31 12.51 1.79
CA PRO A 98 -17.69 12.10 2.10
C PRO A 98 -17.87 10.58 2.05
N TYR A 99 -18.59 10.01 3.01
CA TYR A 99 -18.86 8.58 3.07
C TYR A 99 -20.16 8.31 3.85
N GLU A 100 -20.78 7.17 3.56
CA GLU A 100 -21.87 6.59 4.35
C GLU A 100 -21.36 5.32 5.05
N LYS A 101 -22.03 4.89 6.13
CA LYS A 101 -21.68 3.65 6.82
C LYS A 101 -22.93 2.85 7.20
N SER A 102 -22.80 1.53 7.16
CA SER A 102 -23.82 0.59 7.63
C SER A 102 -23.15 -0.51 8.44
N PHE A 103 -23.87 -1.04 9.43
CA PHE A 103 -23.41 -2.13 10.28
C PHE A 103 -24.42 -3.28 10.20
N THR A 104 -23.91 -4.49 9.96
CA THR A 104 -24.73 -5.71 9.87
C THR A 104 -24.24 -6.71 10.91
N HIS A 105 -25.18 -7.34 11.61
CA HIS A 105 -24.91 -8.44 12.52
C HIS A 105 -25.62 -9.69 11.99
N SER A 106 -24.86 -10.75 11.74
CA SER A 106 -25.41 -12.06 11.38
C SER A 106 -25.67 -12.85 12.66
N SER A 107 -26.92 -13.28 12.84
CA SER A 107 -27.37 -14.21 13.88
C SER A 107 -27.05 -15.65 13.53
#